data_AF-A0A6P3YY28-F1
#
_entry.id   AF-A0A6P3YY28-F1
#
_cell.length_a   1.000
_cell.length_b   1.000
_cell.length_c   1.000
_cell.angle_alpha   90.00
_cell.angle_beta   90.00
_cell.angle_gamma   90.00
#
_symmetry.space_group_name_H-M   'P 1'
#
loop_
_entity.id
_entity.type
_entity.pdbx_description
1 polymer ?
#
loop_
_entity_poly.entity_id
_entity_poly.type
_entity_poly.pdbx_seq_one_letter_code
_entity_poly.pdbx_strand_id
1 'polypeptide(L)'
;MSTGGSTTVPGLSFAPFSDGYEGGFKPGVDREHYLSEISRCGSKHLSDLILSGAGDGQPFTGLVSTIFMPWALEVAHELQLPSALLWVQPAAVFDLFFYFFHGYGDLIKNNSNNPSCSIELPGLPLKFTGPELPSFLHASNTDILGLKIFENQFELLDKEKNPKVLVNTFDGLETEALRSIRKFNFRVILTYL
;
A
#
# COMPACT_ATOMS: atom_id res chain seq x y z
N MET A 1 -31.34 18.58 -10.61
CA MET A 1 -31.53 17.54 -9.58
C MET A 1 -31.75 16.22 -10.30
N SER A 2 -30.77 15.32 -10.29
CA SER A 2 -30.88 13.98 -10.86
C SER A 2 -30.60 12.99 -9.73
N THR A 3 -31.65 12.30 -9.29
CA THR A 3 -31.56 11.19 -8.33
C THR A 3 -31.00 9.97 -9.06
N GLY A 4 -29.68 9.81 -9.05
CA GLY A 4 -29.04 8.57 -9.45
C GLY A 4 -29.36 7.48 -8.43
N GLY A 5 -30.02 6.40 -8.87
CA GLY A 5 -30.32 5.26 -8.01
C GLY A 5 -29.04 4.68 -7.43
N SER A 6 -28.90 4.76 -6.11
CA SER A 6 -27.83 4.06 -5.40
C SER A 6 -28.12 2.57 -5.46
N THR A 7 -27.42 1.83 -6.32
CA THR A 7 -27.35 0.38 -6.25
C THR A 7 -26.65 0.01 -4.95
N THR A 8 -27.42 -0.32 -3.92
CA THR A 8 -26.91 -0.86 -2.67
C THR A 8 -26.59 -2.34 -2.86
N VAL A 9 -25.32 -2.71 -2.72
CA VAL A 9 -24.90 -4.13 -2.67
C VAL A 9 -25.14 -4.61 -1.23
N PRO A 10 -25.95 -5.67 -0.99
CA PRO A 10 -26.17 -6.19 0.35
C PRO A 10 -24.85 -6.54 1.06
N GLY A 11 -24.67 -6.06 2.29
CA GLY A 11 -23.44 -6.25 3.05
C GLY A 11 -22.32 -5.25 2.73
N LEU A 12 -22.56 -4.28 1.84
CA LEU A 12 -21.62 -3.19 1.55
C LEU A 12 -22.22 -1.84 1.98
N SER A 13 -21.49 -1.13 2.82
CA SER A 13 -21.80 0.25 3.23
C SER A 13 -20.66 1.18 2.87
N PHE A 14 -20.98 2.41 2.49
CA PHE A 14 -20.00 3.46 2.21
C PHE A 14 -20.03 4.50 3.34
N ALA A 15 -18.86 4.80 3.90
CA ALA A 15 -18.67 5.87 4.87
C ALA A 15 -17.71 6.91 4.25
N PRO A 16 -18.23 8.00 3.67
CA PRO A 16 -17.38 9.05 3.12
C PRO A 16 -16.71 9.85 4.23
N PHE A 17 -15.47 10.26 4.01
CA PHE A 17 -14.70 11.11 4.90
C PHE A 17 -14.13 12.32 4.14
N SER A 18 -13.84 13.40 4.86
CA SER A 18 -13.24 14.61 4.27
C SER A 18 -11.76 14.38 3.99
N ASP A 19 -11.26 14.89 2.86
CA ASP A 19 -9.83 14.95 2.56
C ASP A 19 -9.15 16.22 3.13
N GLY A 20 -9.91 17.04 3.88
CA GLY A 20 -9.46 18.33 4.42
C GLY A 20 -9.61 19.50 3.45
N TYR A 21 -10.16 19.30 2.25
CA TYR A 21 -10.31 20.34 1.23
C TYR A 21 -11.74 20.42 0.68
N GLU A 22 -12.47 21.44 1.12
CA GLU A 22 -13.86 21.71 0.72
C GLU A 22 -14.07 21.96 -0.80
N GLY A 23 -12.99 22.08 -1.59
CA GLY A 23 -13.03 22.34 -3.04
C GLY A 23 -12.33 21.31 -3.91
N GLY A 24 -11.91 20.17 -3.36
CA GLY A 24 -11.12 19.13 -4.04
C GLY A 24 -9.68 19.53 -4.36
N PHE A 25 -8.92 18.58 -4.89
CA PHE A 25 -7.52 18.80 -5.26
C PHE A 25 -7.41 19.75 -6.46
N LYS A 26 -6.80 20.92 -6.26
CA LYS A 26 -6.60 21.94 -7.30
C LYS A 26 -5.12 22.02 -7.71
N PRO A 27 -4.81 22.37 -8.97
CA PRO A 27 -3.44 22.68 -9.38
C PRO A 27 -2.82 23.76 -8.46
N GLY A 28 -1.60 23.52 -7.98
CA GLY A 28 -0.90 24.44 -7.08
C GLY A 28 -1.14 24.22 -5.58
N VAL A 29 -1.96 23.22 -5.20
CA VAL A 29 -2.03 22.76 -3.80
C VAL A 29 -0.69 22.16 -3.41
N ASP A 30 -0.17 22.58 -2.26
CA ASP A 30 0.97 21.95 -1.63
C ASP A 30 0.65 20.47 -1.35
N ARG A 31 1.34 19.58 -2.08
CA ARG A 31 1.11 18.14 -2.01
C ARG A 31 1.45 17.57 -0.64
N GLU A 32 2.45 18.12 0.05
CA GLU A 32 2.81 17.67 1.40
C GLU A 32 1.69 18.01 2.38
N HIS A 33 1.20 19.25 2.34
CA HIS A 33 0.05 19.68 3.14
C HIS A 33 -1.21 18.86 2.81
N TYR A 34 -1.48 18.58 1.52
CA TYR A 34 -2.61 17.74 1.11
C TYR A 34 -2.53 16.33 1.70
N LEU A 35 -1.38 15.67 1.58
CA LEU A 35 -1.16 14.34 2.14
C LEU A 35 -1.25 14.32 3.67
N SER A 36 -0.80 15.39 4.33
CA SER A 36 -0.96 15.56 5.78
C SER A 36 -2.43 15.68 6.16
N GLU A 37 -3.21 16.51 5.46
CA GLU A 37 -4.61 16.75 5.80
C GLU A 37 -5.51 15.55 5.52
N ILE A 38 -5.34 14.86 4.37
CA ILE A 38 -6.10 13.64 4.09
C ILE A 38 -5.77 12.54 5.11
N SER A 39 -4.52 12.43 5.55
CA SER A 39 -4.12 11.48 6.60
C SER A 39 -4.74 11.86 7.94
N ARG A 40 -4.69 13.14 8.33
CA ARG A 40 -5.27 13.63 9.59
C ARG A 40 -6.79 13.42 9.65
N CYS A 41 -7.50 13.84 8.60
CA CYS A 41 -8.95 13.70 8.51
C CYS A 41 -9.37 12.24 8.38
N GLY A 42 -8.69 11.48 7.52
CA GLY A 42 -8.92 10.06 7.29
C GLY A 42 -8.71 9.22 8.55
N SER A 43 -7.57 9.38 9.23
CA SER A 43 -7.29 8.64 10.47
C SER A 43 -8.30 8.94 11.56
N LYS A 44 -8.64 10.23 11.76
CA LYS A 44 -9.65 10.60 12.75
C LYS A 44 -11.00 9.94 12.46
N HIS A 45 -11.49 10.07 11.23
CA HIS A 45 -12.78 9.52 10.84
C HIS A 45 -12.80 7.99 10.97
N LEU A 46 -11.74 7.32 10.51
CA LEU A 46 -11.61 5.87 10.55
C LEU A 46 -11.57 5.35 11.99
N SER A 47 -10.81 6.00 12.88
CA SER A 47 -10.77 5.64 14.30
C SER A 47 -12.13 5.81 14.96
N ASP A 48 -12.80 6.95 14.73
CA ASP A 48 -14.14 7.22 15.26
C ASP A 48 -15.15 6.16 14.78
N LEU A 49 -15.07 5.75 13.50
CA LEU A 49 -15.92 4.71 12.90
C LEU A 49 -15.67 3.32 13.51
N ILE A 50 -14.41 2.93 13.69
CA ILE A 50 -14.06 1.63 14.27
C ILE A 50 -14.56 1.54 15.72
N LEU A 51 -14.37 2.62 16.49
CA LEU A 51 -14.78 2.69 17.89
C LEU A 51 -16.31 2.73 18.05
N SER A 52 -17.03 3.48 17.20
CA SER A 52 -18.50 3.53 17.26
C SER A 52 -19.13 2.19 16.89
N GLY A 53 -18.61 1.48 15.88
CA GLY A 53 -19.09 0.15 15.52
C GLY A 53 -19.04 -0.83 16.69
N ALA A 54 -17.96 -0.80 17.48
CA ALA A 54 -17.86 -1.60 18.70
C ALA A 54 -18.91 -1.20 19.76
N GLY A 55 -19.16 0.10 19.94
CA GLY A 55 -20.19 0.61 20.85
C GLY A 55 -21.63 0.25 20.45
N ASP A 56 -21.88 0.18 19.14
CA ASP A 56 -23.19 -0.15 18.55
C ASP A 56 -23.46 -1.66 18.42
N GLY A 57 -22.53 -2.49 18.91
CA GLY A 57 -22.64 -3.96 18.84
C GLY A 57 -22.35 -4.54 17.45
N GLN A 58 -21.69 -3.78 16.57
CA GLN A 58 -21.24 -4.16 15.24
C GLN A 58 -19.72 -3.93 15.08
N PRO A 59 -18.87 -4.63 15.86
CA PRO A 59 -17.43 -4.40 15.83
C PRO A 59 -16.82 -4.79 14.49
N PHE A 60 -15.93 -3.94 13.97
CA PHE A 60 -15.09 -4.30 12.83
C PHE A 60 -14.10 -5.39 13.25
N THR A 61 -13.94 -6.43 12.42
CA THR A 61 -13.05 -7.56 12.70
C THR A 61 -11.71 -7.47 11.98
N GLY A 62 -11.57 -6.51 11.06
CA GLY A 62 -10.32 -6.26 10.39
C GLY A 62 -10.38 -5.07 9.43
N LEU A 63 -9.21 -4.65 8.97
CA LEU A 63 -9.04 -3.53 8.05
C LEU A 63 -8.22 -3.95 6.84
N VAL A 64 -8.63 -3.51 5.65
CA VAL A 64 -7.85 -3.64 4.42
C VAL A 64 -7.55 -2.24 3.90
N SER A 65 -6.27 -1.90 3.75
CA SER A 65 -5.85 -0.60 3.21
C SER A 65 -5.10 -0.77 1.89
N THR A 66 -5.24 0.18 0.97
CA THR A 66 -4.44 0.25 -0.27
C THR A 66 -3.08 0.93 -0.03
N ILE A 67 -2.16 0.71 -0.98
CA ILE A 67 -0.76 1.20 -0.98
C ILE A 67 -0.60 2.68 -0.58
N PHE A 68 -1.49 3.57 -1.03
CA PHE A 68 -1.32 5.02 -0.82
C PHE A 68 -1.89 5.56 0.49
N MET A 69 -2.43 4.71 1.36
CA MET A 69 -3.06 5.11 2.63
C MET A 69 -2.40 4.40 3.82
N PRO A 70 -1.10 4.64 4.10
CA PRO A 70 -0.39 4.00 5.22
C PRO A 70 -1.03 4.34 6.57
N TRP A 71 -1.58 5.55 6.72
CA TRP A 71 -2.27 6.01 7.92
C TRP A 71 -3.43 5.10 8.34
N ALA A 72 -4.06 4.38 7.41
CA ALA A 72 -5.14 3.45 7.75
C ALA A 72 -4.60 2.17 8.41
N LEU A 73 -3.41 1.69 8.02
CA LEU A 73 -2.74 0.57 8.71
C LEU A 73 -2.22 1.00 10.07
N GLU A 74 -1.76 2.25 10.20
CA GLU A 74 -1.36 2.83 11.49
C GLU A 74 -2.53 2.87 12.48
N VAL A 75 -3.70 3.35 12.06
CA VAL A 75 -4.93 3.31 12.87
C VAL A 75 -5.27 1.88 13.29
N ALA A 76 -5.18 0.92 12.37
CA ALA A 76 -5.47 -0.47 12.69
C ALA A 76 -4.49 -1.02 13.74
N HIS A 77 -3.20 -0.71 13.62
CA HIS A 77 -2.18 -1.10 14.58
C HIS A 77 -2.44 -0.47 15.97
N GLU A 78 -2.75 0.83 16.04
CA GLU A 78 -3.06 1.53 17.30
C GLU A 78 -4.29 0.95 18.01
N LEU A 79 -5.32 0.58 17.24
CA LEU A 79 -6.56 -0.02 17.75
C LEU A 79 -6.47 -1.54 17.92
N GLN A 80 -5.30 -2.15 17.67
CA GLN A 80 -5.08 -3.60 17.73
C GLN A 80 -6.05 -4.39 16.84
N LEU A 81 -6.48 -3.78 15.73
CA LEU A 81 -7.38 -4.37 14.75
C LEU A 81 -6.56 -5.14 13.70
N PRO A 82 -6.85 -6.42 13.44
CA PRO A 82 -6.15 -7.17 12.41
C PRO A 82 -6.23 -6.47 11.05
N SER A 83 -5.09 -6.25 10.40
CA SER A 83 -5.03 -5.50 9.16
C SER A 83 -4.38 -6.29 8.01
N ALA A 84 -4.62 -5.82 6.78
CA ALA A 84 -3.93 -6.31 5.60
C ALA A 84 -3.67 -5.17 4.62
N LEU A 85 -2.49 -5.18 3.99
CA LEU A 85 -2.20 -4.32 2.85
C LEU A 85 -2.77 -4.96 1.59
N LEU A 86 -3.59 -4.21 0.84
CA LEU A 86 -4.00 -4.53 -0.52
C LEU A 86 -2.96 -3.97 -1.50
N TRP A 87 -2.13 -4.87 -2.02
CA TRP A 87 -1.11 -4.60 -3.02
C TRP A 87 -1.68 -4.86 -4.42
N VAL A 88 -1.94 -3.78 -5.15
CA VAL A 88 -2.55 -3.80 -6.49
C VAL A 88 -1.53 -3.75 -7.62
N GLN A 89 -0.25 -3.89 -7.31
CA GLN A 89 0.86 -3.98 -8.28
C GLN A 89 1.32 -5.45 -8.39
N PRO A 90 2.15 -5.82 -9.38
CA PRO A 90 2.77 -7.15 -9.43
C PRO A 90 3.51 -7.47 -8.12
N ALA A 91 3.53 -8.74 -7.73
CA ALA A 91 4.26 -9.21 -6.55
C ALA A 91 5.76 -8.90 -6.66
N ALA A 92 6.35 -9.01 -7.85
CA ALA A 92 7.76 -8.66 -8.05
C ALA A 92 8.07 -7.18 -7.75
N VAL A 93 7.09 -6.28 -7.92
CA VAL A 93 7.23 -4.87 -7.56
C VAL A 93 7.22 -4.70 -6.04
N PHE A 94 6.41 -5.48 -5.32
CA PHE A 94 6.46 -5.48 -3.84
C PHE A 94 7.87 -5.83 -3.36
N ASP A 95 8.45 -6.89 -3.92
CA ASP A 95 9.79 -7.34 -3.55
C ASP A 95 10.86 -6.28 -3.84
N LEU A 96 10.79 -5.62 -4.99
CA LEU A 96 11.70 -4.53 -5.35
C LEU A 96 11.68 -3.40 -4.32
N PHE A 97 10.49 -2.93 -3.92
CA PHE A 97 10.38 -1.91 -2.88
C PHE A 97 10.85 -2.45 -1.52
N PHE A 98 10.48 -3.68 -1.15
CA PHE A 98 10.93 -4.29 0.10
C PHE A 98 12.46 -4.29 0.18
N TYR A 99 13.15 -4.89 -0.79
CA TYR A 99 14.61 -4.97 -0.79
C TYR A 99 15.26 -3.58 -0.85
N PHE A 100 14.68 -2.64 -1.59
CA PHE A 100 15.15 -1.26 -1.62
C PHE A 100 15.23 -0.64 -0.22
N PHE A 101 14.19 -0.79 0.60
CA PHE A 101 14.20 -0.31 1.99
C PHE A 101 14.94 -1.24 2.97
N HIS A 102 15.25 -2.48 2.55
CA HIS A 102 15.90 -3.49 3.37
C HIS A 102 17.34 -3.82 2.89
N GLY A 103 18.13 -2.78 2.64
CA GLY A 103 19.58 -2.89 2.42
C GLY A 103 20.05 -2.97 0.98
N TYR A 104 19.14 -3.02 -0.01
CA TYR A 104 19.49 -3.03 -1.44
C TYR A 104 19.29 -1.66 -2.12
N GLY A 105 18.89 -0.62 -1.37
CA GLY A 105 18.62 0.72 -1.92
C GLY A 105 19.79 1.28 -2.74
N ASP A 106 21.02 1.21 -2.24
CA ASP A 106 22.20 1.71 -2.97
C ASP A 106 22.50 0.88 -4.22
N LEU A 107 22.35 -0.44 -4.15
CA LEU A 107 22.52 -1.32 -5.31
C LEU A 107 21.52 -0.93 -6.41
N ILE A 108 20.25 -0.77 -6.06
CA ILE A 108 19.18 -0.46 -7.00
C ILE A 108 19.37 0.95 -7.59
N LYS A 109 19.66 1.96 -6.75
CA LYS A 109 19.90 3.34 -7.21
C LYS A 109 21.09 3.43 -8.16
N ASN A 110 22.23 2.86 -7.78
CA ASN A 110 23.47 2.93 -8.58
C ASN A 110 23.33 2.25 -9.95
N ASN A 111 22.43 1.29 -10.07
CA ASN A 111 22.19 0.54 -11.30
C ASN A 111 20.97 1.03 -12.09
N SER A 112 20.11 1.87 -11.52
CA SER A 112 18.84 2.29 -12.13
C SER A 112 18.96 2.96 -13.52
N ASN A 113 20.06 3.64 -13.80
CA ASN A 113 20.29 4.31 -15.08
C ASN A 113 21.08 3.45 -16.09
N ASN A 114 21.51 2.25 -15.71
CA ASN A 114 22.32 1.40 -16.57
C ASN A 114 21.43 0.36 -17.28
N PRO A 115 21.21 0.46 -18.61
CA PRO A 115 20.38 -0.50 -19.33
C PRO A 115 21.02 -1.89 -19.45
N SER A 116 22.31 -2.02 -19.16
CA SER A 116 23.06 -3.28 -19.24
C SER A 116 23.33 -3.91 -17.87
N CYS A 117 22.91 -3.27 -16.76
CA CYS A 117 23.08 -3.87 -15.44
C CYS A 117 22.06 -4.98 -15.23
N SER A 118 22.42 -5.94 -14.39
CA SER A 118 21.52 -6.97 -13.90
C SER A 118 21.44 -6.86 -12.38
N ILE A 119 20.26 -6.50 -11.87
CA ILE A 119 19.95 -6.44 -10.46
C ILE A 119 19.35 -7.79 -10.08
N GLU A 120 20.01 -8.47 -9.16
CA GLU A 120 19.61 -9.77 -8.64
C GLU A 120 19.22 -9.60 -7.16
N LEU A 121 18.03 -10.06 -6.81
CA LEU A 121 17.49 -9.96 -5.45
C LEU A 121 17.35 -11.35 -4.83
N PRO A 122 17.59 -11.51 -3.52
CA PRO A 122 17.48 -12.81 -2.86
C PRO A 122 16.10 -13.45 -3.08
N GLY A 123 16.07 -14.76 -3.31
CA GLY A 123 14.81 -15.51 -3.45
C GLY A 123 14.01 -15.22 -4.73
N LEU A 124 14.46 -14.28 -5.57
CA LEU A 124 13.89 -14.00 -6.88
C LEU A 124 14.79 -14.57 -7.99
N PRO A 125 14.29 -15.47 -8.85
CA PRO A 125 15.03 -15.91 -10.02
C PRO A 125 15.00 -14.88 -11.16
N LEU A 126 14.29 -13.77 -10.97
CA LEU A 126 14.21 -12.66 -11.92
C LEU A 126 15.44 -11.77 -11.82
N LYS A 127 15.89 -11.29 -12.98
CA LYS A 127 16.95 -10.28 -13.10
C LYS A 127 16.33 -9.02 -13.68
N PHE A 128 16.55 -7.89 -13.02
CA PHE A 128 16.01 -6.61 -13.46
C PHE A 128 17.10 -5.75 -14.09
N THR A 129 16.77 -5.11 -15.20
CA THR A 129 17.57 -4.01 -15.76
C THR A 129 17.10 -2.68 -15.19
N GLY A 130 17.96 -1.66 -15.21
CA GLY A 130 17.61 -0.32 -14.72
C GLY A 130 16.27 0.23 -15.27
N PRO A 131 16.01 0.15 -16.59
CA PRO A 131 14.75 0.60 -17.19
C PRO A 131 13.49 -0.16 -16.74
N GLU A 132 13.62 -1.38 -16.22
CA GLU A 132 12.48 -2.19 -15.74
C GLU A 132 12.10 -1.86 -14.29
N LEU A 133 12.94 -1.09 -13.58
CA LEU A 133 12.65 -0.70 -12.20
C LEU A 133 11.50 0.32 -12.15
N PRO A 134 10.64 0.25 -11.12
CA PRO A 134 9.69 1.31 -10.82
C PRO A 134 10.41 2.66 -10.71
N SER A 135 9.88 3.69 -11.37
CA SER A 135 10.50 5.02 -11.43
C SER A 135 10.80 5.62 -10.04
N PHE A 136 9.99 5.31 -9.02
CA PHE A 136 10.24 5.71 -7.64
C PHE A 136 11.58 5.23 -7.08
N LEU A 137 12.11 4.11 -7.57
CA LEU A 137 13.37 3.51 -7.13
C LEU A 137 14.59 4.05 -7.88
N HIS A 138 14.37 4.85 -8.94
CA HIS A 138 15.46 5.41 -9.75
C HIS A 138 16.22 6.47 -8.98
N ALA A 139 17.53 6.57 -9.23
CA ALA A 139 18.37 7.62 -8.63
C ALA A 139 17.93 9.04 -9.03
N SER A 140 17.28 9.19 -10.19
CA SER A 140 16.72 10.45 -10.67
C SER A 140 15.35 10.77 -10.10
N ASN A 141 14.76 9.92 -9.25
CA ASN A 141 13.45 10.18 -8.67
C ASN A 141 13.50 11.43 -7.77
N THR A 142 12.69 12.42 -8.10
CA THR A 142 12.51 13.64 -7.31
C THR A 142 11.26 13.58 -6.42
N ASP A 143 10.43 12.53 -6.57
CA ASP A 143 9.22 12.33 -5.78
C ASP A 143 9.54 11.69 -4.42
N ILE A 144 10.02 12.53 -3.49
CA ILE A 144 10.36 12.12 -2.13
C ILE A 144 9.12 11.73 -1.32
N LEU A 145 7.97 12.41 -1.53
CA LEU A 145 6.75 12.13 -0.78
C LEU A 145 6.15 10.78 -1.16
N GLY A 146 6.13 10.44 -2.45
CA GLY A 146 5.72 9.14 -2.93
C GLY A 146 6.61 8.03 -2.36
N LEU A 147 7.93 8.23 -2.36
CA LEU A 147 8.86 7.25 -1.80
C LEU A 147 8.65 7.04 -0.29
N LYS A 148 8.42 8.12 0.48
CA LYS A 148 8.09 8.07 1.91
C LYS A 148 6.80 7.29 2.20
N ILE A 149 5.80 7.35 1.31
CA ILE A 149 4.57 6.54 1.48
C ILE A 149 4.92 5.05 1.48
N PHE A 150 5.77 4.58 0.56
CA PHE A 150 6.20 3.19 0.52
C PHE A 150 7.06 2.84 1.74
N GLU A 151 8.00 3.70 2.12
CA GLU A 151 8.85 3.51 3.31
C GLU A 151 7.97 3.30 4.57
N ASN A 152 7.01 4.21 4.81
CA ASN A 152 6.08 4.13 5.94
C ASN A 152 5.23 2.86 5.90
N GLN A 153 4.80 2.40 4.71
CA GLN A 153 4.07 1.13 4.57
C GLN A 153 4.92 -0.05 5.05
N PHE A 154 6.18 -0.14 4.63
CA PHE A 154 7.07 -1.23 5.06
C PHE A 154 7.39 -1.13 6.55
N GLU A 155 7.65 0.06 7.10
CA GLU A 155 7.85 0.23 8.55
C GLU A 155 6.65 -0.25 9.38
N LEU A 156 5.42 -0.01 8.91
CA LEU A 156 4.21 -0.50 9.57
C LEU A 156 4.09 -2.03 9.46
N LEU A 157 4.31 -2.59 8.28
CA LEU A 157 4.30 -4.04 8.11
C LEU A 157 5.42 -4.73 8.91
N ASP A 158 6.52 -4.04 9.15
CA ASP A 158 7.66 -4.58 9.89
C ASP A 158 7.41 -4.69 11.39
N LYS A 159 6.49 -3.88 11.92
CA LYS A 159 6.01 -3.97 13.31
C LYS A 159 5.10 -5.17 13.54
N GLU A 160 4.49 -5.69 12.48
CA GLU A 160 3.60 -6.84 12.56
C GLU A 160 4.37 -8.16 12.65
N LYS A 161 3.89 -9.08 13.50
CA LYS A 161 4.49 -10.42 13.63
C LYS A 161 4.25 -11.30 12.40
N ASN A 162 3.10 -11.13 11.75
CA ASN A 162 2.68 -11.92 10.60
C ASN A 162 1.92 -11.03 9.59
N PRO A 163 2.62 -10.06 8.97
CA PRO A 163 2.00 -9.07 8.10
C PRO A 163 1.28 -9.74 6.93
N LYS A 164 0.00 -9.44 6.77
CA LYS A 164 -0.83 -9.97 5.68
C LYS A 164 -0.82 -9.00 4.51
N VAL A 165 -0.51 -9.52 3.33
CA VAL A 165 -0.53 -8.75 2.09
C VAL A 165 -1.44 -9.46 1.09
N LEU A 166 -2.51 -8.78 0.68
CA LEU A 166 -3.43 -9.23 -0.35
C LEU A 166 -2.90 -8.75 -1.71
N VAL A 167 -2.60 -9.66 -2.63
CA VAL A 167 -1.97 -9.33 -3.91
C VAL A 167 -2.92 -9.61 -5.06
N ASN A 168 -3.11 -8.61 -5.92
CA ASN A 168 -3.93 -8.71 -7.12
C ASN A 168 -3.19 -9.43 -8.27
N THR A 169 -2.89 -10.71 -8.08
CA THR A 169 -2.19 -11.59 -9.04
C THR A 169 -2.81 -12.99 -9.02
N PHE A 170 -2.18 -14.00 -9.64
CA PHE A 170 -2.48 -15.43 -9.41
C PHE A 170 -1.19 -16.22 -9.17
N ASP A 171 -1.25 -17.29 -8.36
CA ASP A 171 -0.05 -18.03 -7.93
C ASP A 171 0.83 -18.48 -9.11
N GLY A 172 0.22 -19.06 -10.15
CA GLY A 172 0.95 -19.56 -11.32
C GLY A 172 1.74 -18.49 -12.09
N LEU A 173 1.42 -17.21 -11.93
CA LEU A 173 2.11 -16.10 -12.60
C LEU A 173 3.38 -15.68 -11.86
N GLU A 174 3.25 -15.52 -10.54
CA GLU A 174 4.25 -14.84 -9.70
C GLU A 174 4.66 -15.69 -8.49
N THR A 175 4.63 -17.03 -8.62
CA THR A 175 4.93 -17.98 -7.55
C THR A 175 6.22 -17.64 -6.81
N GLU A 176 7.27 -17.31 -7.56
CA GLU A 176 8.59 -17.06 -7.00
C GLU A 176 8.64 -15.74 -6.22
N ALA A 177 8.01 -14.68 -6.75
CA ALA A 177 7.91 -13.40 -6.04
C ALA A 177 7.05 -13.52 -4.77
N LEU A 178 5.93 -14.23 -4.83
CA LEU A 178 5.09 -14.49 -3.65
C LEU A 178 5.79 -15.32 -2.55
N ARG A 179 6.94 -15.95 -2.86
CA ARG A 179 7.69 -16.82 -1.94
C ARG A 179 9.08 -16.28 -1.60
N SER A 180 9.53 -15.20 -2.24
CA SER A 180 10.88 -14.64 -2.09
C SER A 180 11.11 -14.16 -0.65
N ILE A 181 10.12 -13.48 -0.07
CA ILE A 181 10.20 -12.90 1.27
C ILE A 181 9.31 -13.67 2.25
N ARG A 182 9.93 -14.53 3.06
CA ARG A 182 9.23 -15.39 4.03
C ARG A 182 8.57 -14.65 5.19
N LYS A 183 8.88 -13.36 5.38
CA LYS A 183 8.28 -12.51 6.42
C LYS A 183 6.79 -12.28 6.20
N PHE A 184 6.35 -12.17 4.94
CA PHE A 184 4.99 -11.77 4.61
C PHE A 184 4.08 -12.98 4.37
N ASN A 185 2.86 -12.84 4.86
CA ASN A 185 1.78 -13.78 4.60
C ASN A 185 0.98 -13.33 3.37
N PHE A 186 1.53 -13.57 2.18
CA PHE A 186 0.87 -13.22 0.93
C PHE A 186 -0.41 -14.03 0.70
N ARG A 187 -1.46 -13.36 0.23
CA ARG A 187 -2.72 -13.95 -0.18
C ARG A 187 -3.12 -13.39 -1.54
N VAL A 188 -3.22 -14.29 -2.51
CA VAL A 188 -3.68 -13.99 -3.85
C VAL A 188 -5.19 -13.74 -3.81
N ILE A 189 -5.68 -12.64 -4.38
CA ILE A 189 -7.12 -12.31 -4.40
C ILE A 189 -7.82 -12.61 -5.73
N LEU A 190 -7.09 -12.80 -6.83
CA LEU A 190 -7.69 -13.35 -8.05
C LEU A 190 -7.62 -14.87 -7.97
N THR A 191 -8.77 -15.48 -7.68
CA THR A 191 -9.02 -16.88 -8.01
C THR A 191 -9.75 -16.87 -9.34
N TYR A 192 -9.24 -17.60 -10.33
CA TYR A 192 -9.90 -17.72 -11.63
C TYR A 192 -11.38 -18.10 -11.45
N LEU A 193 -12.27 -17.36 -12.14
CA LEU A 193 -13.63 -17.78 -12.47
C LEU A 193 -13.59 -18.93 -13.48
#